data_AF-A0A3D3WUS3-F1
#
_entry.id   AF-A0A3D3WUS3-F1
#
_cell.length_a   1.000
_cell.length_b   1.000
_cell.length_c   1.000
_cell.angle_alpha   90.00
_cell.angle_beta   90.00
_cell.angle_gamma   90.00
#
_symmetry.space_group_name_H-M   'P 1'
#
loop_
_entity.id
_entity.type
_entity.pdbx_description
1 polymer ?
#
loop_
_entity_poly.entity_id
_entity_poly.type
_entity_poly.pdbx_seq_one_letter_code
_entity_poly.pdbx_strand_id
1 'polypeptide(L)' 'MAKDVVCGKEINEDQARAETSQTAHGAAEVDPNQGTRIFHDGAWMYFCGLDCRTKFLASPETYKS' A
#
# COMPACT_ATOMS: atom_id res chain seq x y z
N MET A 1 -2.20 -11.63 -7.93
CA MET A 1 -1.01 -10.77 -7.86
C MET A 1 -1.52 -9.37 -7.58
N ALA A 2 -1.20 -8.82 -6.41
CA ALA A 2 -1.57 -7.45 -6.10
C ALA A 2 -0.78 -6.52 -7.01
N LYS A 3 -1.39 -5.40 -7.41
CA LYS A 3 -0.74 -4.40 -8.25
C LYS A 3 -0.93 -3.04 -7.59
N ASP A 4 0.11 -2.23 -7.66
CA ASP A 4 0.04 -0.85 -7.22
C ASP A 4 -0.98 -0.10 -8.09
N VAL A 5 -1.99 0.52 -7.46
CA VAL A 5 -3.04 1.29 -8.15
C VAL A 5 -2.54 2.60 -8.77
N VAL A 6 -1.41 3.14 -8.31
CA VAL A 6 -0.83 4.40 -8.79
C VAL A 6 0.18 4.18 -9.89
N CYS A 7 1.16 3.29 -9.67
CA CYS A 7 2.26 3.07 -10.61
C CYS A 7 2.16 1.77 -11.41
N GLY A 8 1.25 0.87 -11.04
CA GLY A 8 1.08 -0.39 -11.72
C GLY A 8 2.20 -1.41 -11.48
N LYS A 9 3.07 -1.20 -10.50
CA LYS A 9 4.07 -2.21 -10.15
C LYS A 9 3.41 -3.45 -9.58
N GLU A 10 3.94 -4.61 -9.94
CA GLU A 10 3.55 -5.87 -9.31
C GLU A 10 3.99 -5.86 -7.85
N ILE A 11 3.06 -6.22 -6.97
CA ILE A 11 3.26 -6.31 -5.53
C ILE A 11 3.08 -7.77 -5.16
N ASN A 12 4.01 -8.27 -4.35
CA ASN A 12 3.84 -9.56 -3.71
C ASN A 12 2.70 -9.44 -2.68
N GLU A 13 1.55 -9.99 -3.04
CA GLU A 13 0.33 -9.91 -2.25
C GLU A 13 0.45 -10.63 -0.90
N ASP A 14 1.23 -11.71 -0.82
CA ASP A 14 1.52 -12.39 0.44
C ASP A 14 2.29 -11.47 1.39
N GLN A 15 3.27 -10.71 0.90
CA GLN A 15 3.98 -9.72 1.72
C GLN A 15 3.09 -8.54 2.13
N ALA A 16 2.18 -8.10 1.26
CA ALA A 16 1.29 -6.99 1.57
C ALA A 16 0.10 -7.41 2.46
N ARG A 17 -0.30 -8.69 2.42
CA ARG A 17 -1.34 -9.28 3.27
C ARG A 17 -0.80 -9.73 4.62
N ALA A 18 0.46 -10.18 4.67
CA ALA A 18 1.18 -10.37 5.92
C ALA A 18 1.12 -9.02 6.65
N GLU A 19 0.31 -8.99 7.71
CA GLU A 19 0.17 -7.80 8.52
C GLU A 19 1.58 -7.29 8.86
N THR A 20 1.79 -5.99 8.74
CA THR A 20 2.90 -5.27 9.38
C THR A 20 2.72 -5.38 10.90
N SER A 21 2.71 -6.60 11.41
CA SER A 21 2.74 -6.95 12.80
C SER A 21 4.22 -7.03 13.14
N GLN A 22 4.66 -5.98 13.83
CA GLN A 22 5.89 -5.87 14.63
C GLN A 22 7.12 -5.29 13.90
N THR A 23 7.36 -4.00 14.11
CA THR A 23 8.67 -3.59 14.62
C THR A 23 8.60 -3.63 16.14
N ALA A 24 9.64 -4.12 16.80
CA ALA A 24 9.66 -4.41 18.23
C ALA A 24 9.44 -3.17 19.15
N HIS A 25 9.39 -1.95 18.61
CA HIS A 25 9.47 -0.69 19.37
C HIS A 25 8.38 0.36 19.03
N GLY A 26 7.19 -0.05 18.59
CA GLY A 26 5.98 0.78 18.67
C GLY A 26 5.89 2.03 17.76
N ALA A 27 6.95 2.38 17.04
CA ALA A 27 6.89 3.27 15.89
C ALA A 27 6.88 2.38 14.65
N ALA A 28 5.79 2.43 13.87
CA ALA A 28 5.75 1.78 12.57
C ALA A 28 6.81 2.45 11.68
N GLU A 29 8.03 1.93 11.68
CA GLU A 29 9.01 2.17 10.63
C GLU A 29 8.49 1.44 9.39
N VAL A 30 7.52 2.08 8.75
CA VAL A 30 7.11 1.75 7.39
C VAL A 30 8.31 2.05 6.52
N ASP A 31 9.09 1.02 6.21
CA ASP A 31 10.09 1.10 5.16
C ASP A 31 9.40 1.67 3.92
N PRO A 32 9.85 2.82 3.39
CA PRO A 32 9.18 3.47 2.28
C PRO A 32 9.15 2.61 1.01
N ASN A 33 9.98 1.56 0.94
CA ASN A 33 10.06 0.61 -0.16
C ASN A 33 9.29 -0.70 0.09
N GLN A 34 8.75 -0.91 1.30
CA GLN A 34 7.90 -2.07 1.57
C GLN A 34 6.46 -1.79 1.13
N GLY A 35 5.85 -2.81 0.52
CA GLY A 35 4.47 -2.75 0.06
C GLY A 35 3.51 -2.46 1.21
N THR A 36 2.58 -1.54 1.01
CA THR A 36 1.54 -1.17 1.98
C THR A 36 0.16 -1.35 1.35
N ARG A 37 -0.88 -1.43 2.18
CA ARG A 37 -2.27 -1.47 1.71
C ARG A 37 -3.16 -0.60 2.58
N ILE A 38 -4.23 -0.07 2.00
CA ILE A 38 -5.29 0.63 2.74
C ILE A 38 -6.63 0.04 2.38
N PHE A 39 -7.57 0.08 3.32
CA PHE A 39 -8.96 -0.22 3.01
C PHE A 39 -9.66 1.09 2.62
N HIS A 40 -10.18 1.14 1.40
CA HIS A 40 -10.85 2.31 0.87
C HIS A 40 -11.97 1.87 -0.08
N ASP A 41 -13.14 2.50 0.03
CA ASP A 41 -14.30 2.21 -0.84
C ASP A 41 -14.81 0.76 -0.80
N GLY A 42 -14.64 0.08 0.34
CA GLY A 42 -15.04 -1.32 0.48
C GLY A 42 -14.03 -2.33 -0.08
N ALA A 43 -12.89 -1.87 -0.62
CA ALA A 43 -11.84 -2.72 -1.18
C ALA A 43 -10.47 -2.46 -0.56
N TRP A 44 -9.61 -3.48 -0.57
CA TRP A 44 -8.20 -3.33 -0.22
C TRP A 44 -7.41 -2.82 -1.43
N MET A 45 -6.78 -1.67 -1.27
CA MET A 45 -5.92 -1.06 -2.29
C MET A 45 -4.47 -1.27 -1.89
N TYR A 46 -3.66 -1.75 -2.82
CA TYR A 46 -2.26 -2.13 -2.60
C TYR A 46 -1.34 -1.08 -3.22
N PHE A 47 -0.21 -0.81 -2.56
CA PHE A 47 0.80 0.15 -2.99
C PHE A 47 2.19 -0.43 -2.74
N CYS A 48 3.12 -0.21 -3.66
CA CYS A 48 4.49 -0.70 -3.55
C CYS A 48 5.31 0.07 -2.50
N GLY A 49 4.78 1.19 -2.00
CA GLY A 49 5.41 2.01 -0.98
C GLY A 49 4.54 3.19 -0.55
N LEU A 50 5.06 3.99 0.38
CA LEU A 50 4.34 5.14 0.96
C LEU A 50 4.09 6.28 -0.03
N ASP A 51 4.99 6.47 -1.01
CA ASP A 51 4.86 7.51 -2.02
C ASP A 51 3.61 7.30 -2.88
N CYS A 52 3.40 6.07 -3.36
CA CYS A 52 2.22 5.70 -4.12
C CYS A 52 0.95 5.78 -3.28
N ARG A 53 1.00 5.33 -2.01
CA ARG A 53 -0.13 5.53 -1.08
C ARG A 53 -0.47 7.02 -0.91
N THR A 54 0.53 7.89 -0.76
CA THR A 54 0.32 9.33 -0.56
C THR A 54 -0.27 9.99 -1.79
N LYS A 55 0.21 9.65 -2.99
CA LYS A 55 -0.36 10.09 -4.27
C LYS A 55 -1.81 9.65 -4.42
N PHE A 56 -2.09 8.39 -4.07
CA PHE A 56 -3.45 7.87 -4.07
C PHE A 56 -4.36 8.63 -3.09
N LEU A 57 -3.91 8.88 -1.86
CA LEU A 57 -4.68 9.64 -0.87
C LEU A 57 -4.91 11.10 -1.30
N ALA A 58 -3.98 11.70 -2.05
CA ALA A 58 -4.13 13.05 -2.58
C ALA A 58 -5.19 13.12 -3.68
N SER A 59 -5.27 12.12 -4.55
CA SER A 59 -6.20 12.09 -5.69
C SER A 59 -6.74 10.68 -5.98
N PRO A 60 -7.57 10.09 -5.11
CA PRO A 60 -8.00 8.70 -5.24
C PRO A 60 -8.88 8.46 -6.47
N GLU A 61 -9.73 9.44 -6.81
CA GLU A 61 -10.63 9.42 -7.97
C GLU A 61 -9.88 9.26 -9.31
N THR A 62 -8.64 9.76 -9.40
CA THR A 62 -7.82 9.68 -10.61
C THR A 62 -7.30 8.27 -10.88
N TYR A 63 -7.15 7.45 -9.84
CA TYR A 63 -6.58 6.11 -9.93
C TYR A 63 -7.64 4.99 -9.87
N LYS A 64 -8.91 5.35 -9.66
CA LYS A 64 -10.05 4.42 -9.60
C LYS A 64 -10.73 4.17 -10.96
N SER A 65 -10.25 4.78 -12.05
CA SER A 65 -10.87 4.71 -13.38
C SER A 65 -10.48 3.46 -14.18
#